data_AF-A0A316DJ67-F1
#
_entry.id   AF-A0A316DJ67-F1
#
_cell.length_a   1.000
_cell.length_b   1.000
_cell.length_c   1.000
_cell.angle_alpha   90.00
_cell.angle_beta   90.00
_cell.angle_gamma   90.00
#
_symmetry.space_group_name_H-M   'P 1'
#
loop_
_entity.id
_entity.type
_entity.pdbx_description
1 polymer ?
#
loop_
_entity_poly.entity_id
_entity_poly.type
_entity_poly.pdbx_seq_one_letter_code
_entity_poly.pdbx_strand_id
1 'polypeptide(L)'
;MKQHFGAILLFYKPYVIWSFIINIVITFVNPQIIPAIITKLFLTILLWYFLNESHAKRKLNFYRNLGISSLRLFSSIFIIDVLLMIIYLSFIKVFI
;
A
#
# COMPACT_ATOMS: atom_id res chain seq x y z
N MET A 1 22.09 3.84 2.80
CA MET A 1 20.87 4.66 2.62
C MET A 1 20.08 4.37 1.35
N LYS A 2 20.70 4.26 0.15
CA LYS A 2 19.99 3.94 -1.12
C LYS A 2 19.38 2.52 -1.21
N GLN A 3 19.89 1.56 -0.44
CA GLN A 3 19.45 0.14 -0.52
C GLN A 3 18.09 -0.13 0.15
N HIS A 4 17.73 0.62 1.20
CA HIS A 4 16.48 0.38 1.94
C HIS A 4 15.23 0.77 1.15
N PHE A 5 15.32 1.81 0.31
CA PHE A 5 14.18 2.24 -0.51
C PHE A 5 13.86 1.24 -1.61
N GLY A 6 14.88 0.68 -2.27
CA GLY A 6 14.70 -0.40 -3.25
C GLY A 6 14.10 -1.66 -2.63
N ALA A 7 14.48 -1.99 -1.40
CA ALA A 7 13.90 -3.11 -0.65
C ALA A 7 12.40 -2.92 -0.38
N ILE A 8 11.97 -1.71 -0.03
CA ILE A 8 10.55 -1.37 0.17
C ILE A 8 9.77 -1.49 -1.15
N LEU A 9 10.33 -0.98 -2.26
CA LEU A 9 9.70 -1.08 -3.58
C LEU A 9 9.56 -2.52 -4.07
N LEU A 10 10.57 -3.37 -3.84
CA LEU A 10 10.50 -4.79 -4.16
C LEU A 10 9.43 -5.52 -3.35
N PHE A 11 9.24 -5.13 -2.09
CA PHE A 11 8.14 -5.63 -1.27
C PHE A 11 6.78 -5.15 -1.79
N TYR A 12 6.68 -3.89 -2.23
CA TYR A 12 5.46 -3.27 -2.74
C TYR A 12 5.04 -3.78 -4.13
N LYS A 13 6.00 -4.17 -4.98
CA LYS A 13 5.78 -4.62 -6.37
C LYS A 13 4.56 -5.55 -6.58
N PRO A 14 4.38 -6.65 -5.84
CA PRO A 14 3.20 -7.52 -6.03
C PRO A 14 1.87 -6.89 -5.61
N TYR A 15 1.88 -5.88 -4.75
CA TYR A 15 0.68 -5.23 -4.22
C TYR A 15 0.21 -4.05 -5.06
N VAL A 16 1.04 -3.52 -5.97
CA VAL A 16 0.70 -2.35 -6.82
C VAL A 16 -0.51 -2.63 -7.70
N ILE A 17 -0.56 -3.80 -8.32
CA ILE A 17 -1.67 -4.19 -9.22
C ILE A 17 -2.98 -4.26 -8.43
N TRP A 18 -2.95 -4.90 -7.25
CA TRP A 18 -4.10 -4.98 -6.36
C TRP A 18 -4.55 -3.60 -5.88
N SER A 19 -3.61 -2.74 -5.52
CA SER A 19 -3.86 -1.36 -5.12
C SER A 19 -4.56 -0.56 -6.23
N PHE A 20 -4.18 -0.77 -7.49
CA PHE A 20 -4.78 -0.10 -8.63
C PHE A 20 -6.21 -0.60 -8.92
N ILE A 21 -6.43 -1.92 -8.86
CA ILE A 21 -7.78 -2.51 -9.00
C ILE A 21 -8.72 -1.96 -7.93
N ILE A 22 -8.24 -1.88 -6.68
CA ILE A 22 -9.03 -1.34 -5.57
C ILE A 22 -9.37 0.14 -5.81
N ASN A 23 -8.45 0.95 -6.33
CA ASN A 23 -8.74 2.35 -6.68
C ASN A 23 -9.90 2.46 -7.70
N ILE A 24 -9.90 1.61 -8.73
CA ILE A 24 -10.97 1.55 -9.73
C ILE A 24 -12.31 1.21 -9.07
N VAL A 25 -12.33 0.14 -8.27
CA VAL A 25 -13.54 -0.29 -7.55
C VAL A 25 -14.08 0.82 -6.64
N ILE A 26 -13.20 1.49 -5.88
CA ILE A 26 -13.62 2.58 -5.00
C ILE A 26 -14.23 3.74 -5.81
N THR A 27 -13.63 4.13 -6.93
CA THR A 27 -14.19 5.19 -7.78
C THR A 27 -15.59 4.86 -8.31
N PHE A 28 -15.86 3.60 -8.65
CA PHE A 28 -17.20 3.18 -9.08
C PHE A 28 -18.24 3.19 -7.94
N VAL A 29 -17.84 2.82 -6.72
CA VAL A 29 -18.75 2.74 -5.58
C VAL A 29 -19.00 4.11 -4.94
N ASN A 30 -17.93 4.88 -4.69
CA ASN A 30 -17.99 6.22 -4.12
C ASN A 30 -16.67 7.00 -4.41
N PRO A 31 -16.68 8.01 -5.29
CA PRO A 31 -15.49 8.77 -5.67
C PRO A 31 -15.00 9.76 -4.60
N GLN A 32 -15.56 9.76 -3.39
CA GLN A 32 -15.13 10.63 -2.30
C GLN A 32 -13.75 10.21 -1.75
N ILE A 33 -12.84 11.17 -1.59
CA ILE A 33 -11.46 10.94 -1.15
C ILE A 33 -11.39 10.34 0.27
N ILE A 34 -12.23 10.82 1.19
CA ILE A 34 -12.21 10.42 2.61
C ILE A 34 -12.48 8.92 2.81
N PRO A 35 -13.61 8.34 2.36
CA PRO A 35 -13.87 6.91 2.52
C PRO A 35 -12.84 6.04 1.78
N ALA A 36 -12.27 6.59 0.72
CA ALA A 36 -11.28 5.93 -0.10
C ALA A 36 -9.91 5.82 0.61
N ILE A 37 -9.51 6.84 1.39
CA ILE A 37 -8.33 6.76 2.28
C ILE A 37 -8.58 5.82 3.45
N ILE A 38 -9.79 5.82 4.03
CA ILE A 38 -10.14 4.92 5.16
C ILE A 38 -10.06 3.45 4.74
N THR A 39 -10.61 3.10 3.58
CA THR A 39 -10.55 1.74 3.03
C THR A 39 -9.11 1.30 2.75
N LYS A 40 -8.27 2.19 2.19
CA LYS A 40 -6.82 1.95 2.01
C LYS A 40 -6.09 1.68 3.32
N LEU A 41 -6.40 2.45 4.36
CA LEU A 41 -5.80 2.29 5.68
C LEU A 41 -6.21 0.94 6.28
N PHE A 42 -7.49 0.58 6.19
CA PHE A 42 -8.00 -0.72 6.61
C PHE A 42 -7.33 -1.88 5.87
N LEU A 43 -7.19 -1.80 4.54
CA LEU A 43 -6.50 -2.81 3.72
C LEU A 43 -5.02 -2.96 4.11
N THR A 44 -4.34 -1.85 4.42
CA THR A 44 -2.94 -1.90 4.86
C THR A 44 -2.80 -2.59 6.22
N ILE A 45 -3.72 -2.33 7.16
CA ILE A 45 -3.74 -3.00 8.47
C ILE A 45 -4.04 -4.49 8.31
N LEU A 46 -5.01 -4.85 7.46
CA LEU A 46 -5.32 -6.25 7.17
C LEU A 46 -4.12 -6.96 6.53
N LEU A 47 -3.43 -6.33 5.60
CA LEU A 47 -2.23 -6.87 4.98
C LEU A 47 -1.13 -7.07 6.02
N TRP A 48 -0.94 -6.12 6.92
CA TRP A 48 0.00 -6.25 8.03
C TRP A 48 -0.35 -7.46 8.92
N TYR A 49 -1.60 -7.56 9.36
CA TYR A 49 -2.07 -8.66 10.20
C TYR A 49 -1.87 -10.02 9.51
N PHE A 50 -2.30 -10.15 8.25
CA PHE A 50 -2.19 -11.40 7.49
C PHE A 50 -0.73 -11.83 7.27
N LEU A 51 0.16 -10.88 6.97
CA LEU A 51 1.58 -11.20 6.77
C LEU A 51 2.29 -11.53 8.09
N ASN A 52 1.82 -11.00 9.21
CA ASN A 52 2.39 -11.26 10.53
C ASN A 52 2.00 -12.64 11.10
N GLU A 53 0.83 -13.16 10.72
CA GLU A 53 0.35 -14.49 11.10
C GLU A 53 0.71 -15.59 10.09
N SER A 54 0.88 -15.27 8.81
CA SER A 54 1.15 -16.27 7.77
C SER A 54 2.63 -16.67 7.63
N HIS A 55 2.90 -17.67 6.79
CA HIS A 55 4.26 -18.06 6.37
C HIS A 55 5.09 -16.89 5.78
N ALA A 56 4.44 -15.81 5.36
CA ALA A 56 5.12 -14.59 4.92
C ALA A 56 5.82 -13.82 6.05
N LYS A 57 5.60 -14.19 7.32
CA LYS A 57 6.34 -13.69 8.49
C LYS A 57 7.85 -13.87 8.35
N ARG A 58 8.30 -14.93 7.65
CA ARG A 58 9.73 -15.13 7.32
C ARG A 58 10.26 -14.00 6.45
N LYS A 59 9.45 -13.51 5.51
CA LYS A 59 9.77 -12.38 4.64
C LYS A 59 9.84 -11.08 5.45
N LEU A 60 8.91 -10.86 6.38
CA LEU A 60 8.97 -9.72 7.33
C LEU A 60 10.20 -9.75 8.23
N ASN A 61 10.56 -10.92 8.76
CA ASN A 61 11.78 -11.08 9.56
C ASN A 61 13.05 -10.80 8.76
N PHE A 62 13.10 -11.16 7.47
CA PHE A 62 14.21 -10.79 6.59
C PHE A 62 14.39 -9.27 6.49
N TYR A 63 13.31 -8.51 6.24
CA TYR A 63 13.38 -7.04 6.20
C TYR A 63 13.72 -6.43 7.56
N ARG A 64 13.24 -7.03 8.65
CA ARG A 64 13.59 -6.63 10.03
C ARG A 64 15.09 -6.85 10.31
N ASN A 65 15.67 -7.95 9.85
CA ASN A 65 17.11 -8.21 9.96
C ASN A 65 17.94 -7.27 9.09
N LEU A 66 17.37 -6.75 7.99
CA LEU A 66 17.96 -5.66 7.18
C LEU A 66 17.83 -4.27 7.84
N GLY A 67 17.33 -4.19 9.08
CA GLY A 67 17.16 -2.94 9.83
C GLY A 67 15.89 -2.16 9.48
N ILE A 68 14.97 -2.73 8.70
CA ILE A 68 13.70 -2.09 8.33
C ILE A 68 12.60 -2.64 9.23
N SER A 69 12.07 -1.81 10.13
CA SER A 69 10.96 -2.24 10.97
C SER A 69 9.69 -2.51 10.13
N SER A 70 8.89 -3.49 10.57
CA SER A 70 7.61 -3.82 9.92
C SER A 70 6.73 -2.58 9.77
N LEU A 71 6.58 -1.80 10.84
CA LEU A 71 5.80 -0.56 10.81
C LEU A 71 6.29 0.41 9.74
N ARG A 72 7.61 0.61 9.61
CA ARG A 72 8.17 1.50 8.58
C ARG A 72 7.88 1.00 7.17
N LEU A 73 7.87 -0.31 6.96
CA LEU A 73 7.50 -0.94 5.68
C LEU A 73 6.05 -0.65 5.31
N PHE A 74 5.10 -0.95 6.21
CA PHE A 74 3.68 -0.74 5.95
C PHE A 74 3.29 0.74 5.86
N SER A 75 3.87 1.60 6.70
CA SER A 75 3.66 3.05 6.59
C SER A 75 4.16 3.61 5.26
N SER A 76 5.33 3.14 4.77
CA SER A 76 5.85 3.58 3.47
C SER A 76 4.95 3.13 2.32
N ILE A 77 4.44 1.89 2.37
CA ILE A 77 3.49 1.38 1.38
C ILE A 77 2.21 2.20 1.39
N PHE A 78 1.64 2.48 2.56
CA PHE A 78 0.44 3.30 2.69
C PHE A 78 0.61 4.69 2.07
N ILE A 79 1.74 5.36 2.35
CA ILE A 79 2.04 6.68 1.77
C ILE A 79 2.11 6.60 0.25
N ILE A 80 2.82 5.62 -0.31
CA ILE A 80 2.90 5.42 -1.77
C ILE A 80 1.50 5.17 -2.35
N ASP A 81 0.70 4.35 -1.70
CA ASP A 81 -0.65 3.99 -2.12
C ASP A 81 -1.61 5.19 -2.15
N VAL A 82 -1.54 6.04 -1.13
CA VAL A 82 -2.33 7.27 -1.04
C VAL A 82 -1.88 8.29 -2.09
N LEU A 83 -0.57 8.43 -2.33
CA LEU A 83 -0.07 9.32 -3.39
C LEU A 83 -0.56 8.87 -4.78
N LEU A 84 -0.45 7.58 -5.09
CA LEU A 84 -0.95 7.02 -6.35
C LEU A 84 -2.46 7.23 -6.50
N MET A 85 -3.20 7.10 -5.41
CA MET A 85 -4.64 7.34 -5.38
C MET A 85 -5.00 8.80 -5.63
N ILE A 86 -4.29 9.75 -5.04
CA ILE A 86 -4.52 11.19 -5.27
C ILE A 86 -4.27 11.52 -6.75
N ILE A 87 -3.16 11.01 -7.32
CA ILE A 87 -2.84 11.19 -8.75
C ILE A 87 -3.96 10.61 -9.61
N TYR A 88 -4.40 9.38 -9.31
CA TYR A 88 -5.47 8.70 -10.04
C TYR A 88 -6.81 9.45 -9.97
N LEU A 89 -7.24 9.87 -8.78
CA LEU A 89 -8.49 10.64 -8.62
C LEU A 89 -8.40 12.00 -9.30
N SER A 90 -7.25 12.67 -9.22
CA SER A 90 -7.03 13.92 -9.94
C SER A 90 -7.11 13.73 -11.45
N PHE A 91 -6.58 12.62 -11.97
CA PHE A 91 -6.66 12.29 -13.39
C PHE A 91 -8.10 12.02 -13.82
N ILE A 92 -8.84 11.19 -13.08
CA ILE A 92 -10.23 10.86 -13.40
C ILE A 92 -11.16 12.07 -13.36
N LYS A 93 -10.97 12.98 -12.41
CA LYS A 93 -11.74 14.24 -12.32
C LYS A 93 -11.60 15.14 -13.56
N VAL A 94 -10.59 14.93 -14.40
CA VAL A 94 -10.46 15.68 -15.66
C VAL A 94 -11.42 15.16 -16.74
N PHE A 95 -11.86 13.90 -16.62
CA PHE A 95 -12.70 13.21 -17.62
C PHE A 95 -14.17 13.06 -17.20
N ILE A 96 -14.50 13.36 -15.93
CA ILE A 96 -15.87 13.36 -15.35
C ILE A 96 -16.25 14.80 -15.08
#